data_AF-A0A5K1DYC5-F1
#
_entry.id   AF-A0A5K1DYC5-F1
#
_cell.length_a   1.000
_cell.length_b   1.000
_cell.length_c   1.000
_cell.angle_alpha   90.00
_cell.angle_beta   90.00
_cell.angle_gamma   90.00
#
_symmetry.space_group_name_H-M   'P 1'
#
loop_
_entity.id
_entity.type
_entity.pdbx_description
1 polymer ?
#
loop_
_entity_poly.entity_id
_entity_poly.type
_entity_poly.pdbx_seq_one_letter_code
_entity_poly.pdbx_strand_id
1 'polypeptide(L)' 'VSERKAKDWCAAKGNIPYFETSAKEDINIDDAFFCIAKNALASDRAQD' A
#
# COMPACT_ATOMS: atom_id res chain seq x y z
N VAL A 1 9.46 -12.36 6.95
CA VAL A 1 9.52 -10.94 7.39
C VAL A 1 8.45 -10.75 8.45
N SER A 2 8.72 -10.07 9.56
CA SER A 2 7.68 -9.81 10.57
C SER A 2 6.87 -8.56 10.19
N GLU A 3 5.61 -8.53 10.62
CA GLU A 3 4.69 -7.39 10.44
C GLU A 3 5.33 -6.09 10.91
N ARG A 4 5.90 -6.08 12.12
CA ARG A 4 6.61 -4.91 12.69
C ARG A 4 7.71 -4.40 11.77
N LYS A 5 8.57 -5.29 11.25
CA LYS A 5 9.67 -4.90 10.36
C LYS A 5 9.16 -4.30 9.06
N ALA A 6 8.06 -4.82 8.52
CA ALA A 6 7.45 -4.31 7.29
C ALA A 6 6.82 -2.93 7.52
N LYS A 7 6.05 -2.77 8.62
CA LYS A 7 5.45 -1.49 9.02
C LYS A 7 6.51 -0.40 9.27
N ASP A 8 7.57 -0.73 10.02
CA ASP A 8 8.67 0.19 10.30
C ASP A 8 9.35 0.66 9.00
N TRP A 9 9.53 -0.24 8.03
CA TRP A 9 10.11 0.11 6.74
C TRP A 9 9.18 1.02 5.92
N CYS A 10 7.89 0.73 5.87
CA CYS A 10 6.88 1.54 5.20
C CYS A 10 6.83 2.97 5.76
N ALA A 11 6.84 3.11 7.08
CA ALA A 11 6.92 4.41 7.77
C ALA A 11 8.17 5.19 7.34
N ALA A 12 9.33 4.54 7.32
CA ALA A 12 10.61 5.15 6.94
C ALA A 12 10.70 5.54 5.45
N LYS A 13 9.83 5.00 4.58
CA LYS A 13 9.84 5.24 3.12
C LYS A 13 8.83 6.27 2.66
N GLY A 14 8.51 7.25 3.52
CA GLY A 14 7.50 8.27 3.22
C GLY A 14 6.10 7.81 3.58
N ASN A 15 5.98 7.00 4.62
CA ASN A 15 4.71 6.51 5.14
C ASN A 15 3.88 5.75 4.09
N ILE A 16 4.55 4.86 3.34
CA ILE A 16 3.91 4.03 2.30
C ILE A 16 2.82 3.16 2.97
N PRO A 17 1.60 3.09 2.42
CA PRO A 17 0.57 2.19 2.91
C PRO A 17 1.06 0.73 2.98
N TYR A 18 0.74 0.05 4.08
CA TYR A 18 1.10 -1.36 4.30
C TYR A 18 -0.16 -2.24 4.29
N PHE A 19 -0.08 -3.37 3.58
CA PHE A 19 -1.15 -4.36 3.48
C PHE A 19 -0.57 -5.76 3.68
N GLU A 20 -1.25 -6.60 4.47
CA GLU A 20 -1.04 -8.04 4.47
C GLU A 20 -2.06 -8.67 3.51
N THR A 21 -1.58 -9.37 2.49
CA THR A 21 -2.43 -9.92 1.43
C THR A 21 -2.22 -11.42 1.29
N SER A 22 -3.29 -12.16 0.95
CA SER A 22 -3.18 -13.56 0.52
C SER A 22 -3.90 -13.72 -0.81
N ALA A 23 -3.16 -13.85 -1.91
CA ALA A 23 -3.75 -14.08 -3.22
C ALA A 23 -4.46 -15.45 -3.31
N LYS A 24 -3.99 -16.44 -2.52
CA LYS A 24 -4.60 -17.77 -2.47
C LYS A 24 -5.98 -17.74 -1.81
N GLU A 25 -6.11 -16.94 -0.75
CA GLU A 25 -7.32 -16.86 0.08
C GLU A 25 -8.15 -15.60 -0.25
N ASP A 26 -7.78 -14.86 -1.29
CA ASP A 26 -8.39 -13.60 -1.70
C ASP A 26 -8.51 -12.54 -0.59
N ILE A 27 -7.46 -12.40 0.22
CA ILE A 27 -7.42 -11.47 1.35
C ILE A 27 -6.73 -10.17 0.92
N ASN A 28 -7.45 -9.05 1.09
CA ASN A 28 -6.97 -7.67 0.94
C ASN A 28 -6.41 -7.32 -0.46
N ILE A 29 -6.74 -8.10 -1.49
CA ILE A 29 -6.28 -7.84 -2.86
C ILE A 29 -6.93 -6.56 -3.39
N ASP A 30 -8.26 -6.49 -3.38
CA ASP A 30 -9.00 -5.33 -3.90
C ASP A 30 -8.61 -4.03 -3.20
N ASP A 31 -8.52 -4.04 -1.86
CA ASP A 31 -8.16 -2.86 -1.08
C ASP A 31 -6.74 -2.37 -1.39
N ALA A 32 -5.77 -3.30 -1.53
CA ALA A 32 -4.40 -2.95 -1.87
C ALA A 32 -4.32 -2.31 -3.27
N PHE A 33 -4.95 -2.91 -4.28
CA PHE A 33 -4.96 -2.39 -5.64
C PHE A 33 -5.73 -1.06 -5.75
N PHE A 34 -6.86 -0.95 -5.05
CA PHE A 34 -7.66 0.28 -5.03
C PHE A 34 -6.90 1.44 -4.37
N CYS A 35 -6.16 1.17 -3.29
CA CYS A 35 -5.29 2.17 -2.66
C CYS A 35 -4.22 2.67 -3.63
N ILE A 36 -3.58 1.77 -4.38
CA ILE A 36 -2.57 2.13 -5.38
C ILE A 36 -3.20 3.02 -6.47
N ALA A 37 -4.35 2.63 -7.01
CA ALA A 37 -5.05 3.41 -8.04
C ALA A 37 -5.41 4.82 -7.54
N LYS A 38 -5.96 4.93 -6.32
CA LYS A 38 -6.27 6.22 -5.70
C LYS A 38 -5.04 7.11 -5.55
N ASN A 39 -3.93 6.54 -5.06
CA ASN A 39 -2.69 7.29 -4.84
C ASN A 39 -2.07 7.76 -6.16
N ALA A 40 -2.12 6.95 -7.22
CA ALA A 40 -1.66 7.33 -8.55
C ALA A 40 -2.46 8.53 -9.09
N LEU A 41 -3.80 8.48 -9.00
CA LEU A 41 -4.68 9.57 -9.44
C LEU A 41 -4.46 10.87 -8.65
N ALA A 42 -4.20 10.78 -7.35
CA ALA A 42 -3.91 11.93 -6.52
C ALA A 42 -2.53 12.54 -6.82
N SER A 43 -1.54 11.69 -7.15
CA SER A 43 -0.19 12.13 -7.48
C SER A 43 -0.17 12.89 -8.81
N ASP A 44 -0.89 12.40 -9.82
CA ASP A 44 -1.03 13.04 -11.13
C ASP A 44 -1.60 14.46 -10.99
N ARG A 45 -2.66 14.63 -10.20
CA ARG A 45 -3.29 15.93 -9.91
C ARG A 45 -2.42 16.91 -9.13
N ALA A 46 -1.43 16.43 -8.39
CA ALA A 46 -0.53 17.27 -7.61
C ALA A 46 0.73 17.68 -8.39
N GLN A 47 0.92 17.11 -9.60
CA GLN A 47 2.04 17.41 -10.49
C GLN A 47 1.69 18.43 -11.60
N ASP A 48 0.43 18.86 -11.67
CA ASP A 48 -0.05 20.05 -12.42
C ASP A 48 0.14 21.35 -11.62
#